data_AF-A0A0E4CNV4-F1
#
_entry.id   AF-A0A0E4CNV4-F1
#
_cell.length_a   1.000
_cell.length_b   1.000
_cell.length_c   1.000
_cell.angle_alpha   90.00
_cell.angle_beta   90.00
_cell.angle_gamma   90.00
#
_symmetry.space_group_name_H-M   'P 1'
#
loop_
_entity.id
_entity.type
_entity.pdbx_description
1 polymer ?
#
loop_
_entity_poly.entity_id
_entity_poly.type
_entity_poly.pdbx_seq_one_letter_code
_entity_poly.pdbx_strand_id
1 'polypeptide(L)' 'MTLALPIDPHADASRRAWLPCPNCEWGRDKCVQCRGSGNCTFHWQYLLSNHAMRLHLQCPSCATLWSIDTRNH' A
#
# COMPACT_ATOMS: atom_id res chain seq x y z
N MET A 1 -4.27 24.07 9.12
CA MET A 1 -3.20 23.72 8.16
C MET A 1 -3.08 22.21 8.18
N THR A 2 -3.68 21.54 7.21
CA THR A 2 -3.58 20.08 7.11
C THR A 2 -2.19 19.77 6.57
N LEU A 3 -1.31 19.20 7.38
CA LEU A 3 -0.02 18.69 6.91
C LEU A 3 -0.32 17.62 5.84
N ALA A 4 -0.13 17.97 4.57
CA ALA A 4 -0.16 17.00 3.50
C ALA A 4 0.99 16.02 3.74
N LEU A 5 0.68 14.72 3.76
CA LEU A 5 1.69 13.67 3.84
C LEU A 5 2.57 13.72 2.59
N PRO A 6 3.89 13.43 2.71
CA PRO A 6 4.79 13.40 1.56
C PRO A 6 4.55 12.13 0.74
N ILE A 7 3.56 12.17 -0.15
CA ILE A 7 3.33 11.12 -1.15
C ILE A 7 4.29 11.33 -2.32
N ASP A 8 4.84 10.23 -2.84
CA ASP A 8 5.73 10.26 -4.00
C ASP A 8 5.03 10.93 -5.19
N PRO A 9 5.66 11.89 -5.87
CA PRO A 9 5.03 12.66 -6.95
C PRO A 9 4.68 11.82 -8.18
N HIS A 10 5.26 10.62 -8.30
CA HIS A 10 4.97 9.64 -9.36
C HIS A 10 4.06 8.51 -8.88
N ALA A 11 3.54 8.58 -7.65
CA ALA A 11 2.58 7.63 -7.15
C ALA A 11 1.28 7.69 -7.98
N ASP A 12 1.00 6.61 -8.69
CA ASP A 12 -0.22 6.49 -9.50
C ASP A 12 -1.31 5.73 -8.73
N ALA A 13 -2.48 6.34 -8.58
CA ALA A 13 -3.59 5.74 -7.85
C ALA A 13 -4.22 4.53 -8.56
N SER A 14 -3.89 4.27 -9.83
CA SER A 14 -4.32 3.06 -10.54
C SER A 14 -3.39 1.87 -10.26
N ARG A 15 -2.15 2.13 -9.83
CA ARG A 15 -1.16 1.12 -9.42
C ARG A 15 -1.28 0.82 -7.93
N ARG A 16 -2.07 -0.21 -7.61
CA ARG A 16 -2.48 -0.56 -6.23
C ARG A 16 -1.95 -1.91 -5.80
N ALA A 17 -1.59 -2.03 -4.52
CA ALA A 17 -1.29 -3.30 -3.87
C ALA A 17 -2.10 -3.46 -2.57
N TRP A 18 -2.74 -4.61 -2.36
CA TRP A 18 -3.56 -4.91 -1.18
C TRP A 18 -2.74 -5.64 -0.10
N LEU A 19 -1.76 -4.93 0.46
CA LEU A 19 -0.85 -5.45 1.48
C LEU A 19 -0.99 -4.65 2.78
N PRO A 20 -0.75 -5.26 3.96
CA PRO A 20 -0.71 -4.52 5.22
C PRO A 20 0.46 -3.53 5.22
N CYS A 21 0.25 -2.34 5.78
CA CYS A 21 1.34 -1.41 6.03
C CYS A 21 2.16 -1.91 7.24
N PRO A 22 3.51 -1.91 7.17
CA PRO A 22 4.33 -2.34 8.30
C PRO A 22 4.38 -1.31 9.46
N ASN A 23 3.95 -0.06 9.22
CA ASN A 23 4.09 1.03 10.19
C ASN A 23 2.75 1.51 10.78
N CYS A 24 1.63 1.21 10.13
CA CYS A 24 0.32 1.55 10.65
C CYS A 24 -0.69 0.45 10.33
N GLU A 25 -1.84 0.55 10.98
CA GLU A 25 -2.93 -0.41 10.84
C GLU A 25 -3.64 -0.38 9.46
N TRP A 26 -3.20 0.47 8.51
CA TRP A 26 -3.78 0.58 7.16
C TRP A 26 -3.46 -0.64 6.27
N GLY A 27 -4.39 -0.99 5.37
CA GLY A 27 -4.20 -2.06 4.38
C GLY A 27 -5.17 -3.24 4.53
N ARG A 28 -4.69 -4.46 4.26
CA ARG A 28 -5.49 -5.69 4.10
C ARG A 28 -6.44 -5.99 5.26
N ASP A 29 -6.11 -5.60 6.49
CA ASP A 29 -6.88 -6.00 7.67
C ASP A 29 -7.96 -4.98 8.09
N LYS A 30 -8.03 -3.84 7.38
CA LYS A 30 -8.86 -2.69 7.78
C LYS A 30 -10.35 -2.88 7.69
N CYS A 31 -10.84 -3.63 6.71
CA CYS A 31 -12.28 -3.81 6.53
C CYS A 31 -12.65 -5.26 6.25
N VAL A 32 -13.94 -5.57 6.43
CA VAL A 32 -14.50 -6.92 6.21
C VAL A 32 -14.13 -7.45 4.81
N GLN A 33 -14.24 -6.61 3.77
CA GLN A 33 -13.92 -7.01 2.41
C GLN A 33 -12.44 -7.37 2.25
N CYS A 34 -11.55 -6.54 2.77
CA CYS A 34 -10.11 -6.76 2.65
C CYS A 34 -9.64 -7.96 3.52
N ARG A 35 -10.35 -8.30 4.62
CA ARG A 35 -10.14 -9.56 5.38
C ARG A 35 -10.58 -10.82 4.63
N GLY A 36 -11.62 -10.73 3.81
CA GLY A 36 -12.20 -11.85 3.06
C GLY A 36 -11.52 -12.16 1.71
N SER A 37 -10.29 -11.68 1.49
CA SER A 37 -9.55 -11.75 0.21
C SER A 37 -10.07 -10.84 -0.90
N GLY A 38 -10.93 -9.87 -0.59
CA GLY A 38 -11.44 -8.90 -1.54
C GLY A 38 -10.51 -7.69 -1.73
N ASN A 39 -10.40 -7.21 -2.96
CA ASN A 39 -9.68 -5.98 -3.29
C ASN A 39 -10.60 -4.76 -3.09
N CYS A 40 -10.59 -4.17 -1.90
CA CYS A 40 -11.40 -3.00 -1.60
C CYS A 40 -10.83 -1.72 -2.22
N THR A 41 -11.69 -0.78 -2.63
CA THR A 41 -11.29 0.46 -3.32
C THR A 41 -10.58 1.46 -2.42
N PHE A 42 -10.71 1.30 -1.09
CA PHE A 42 -10.16 2.22 -0.09
C PHE A 42 -8.83 1.73 0.49
N HIS A 43 -8.70 0.46 0.89
CA HIS A 43 -7.52 -0.02 1.61
C HIS A 43 -6.54 -0.71 0.68
N TRP A 44 -5.63 0.08 0.13
CA TRP A 44 -4.53 -0.34 -0.73
C TRP A 44 -3.31 0.55 -0.50
N GLN A 45 -2.18 0.17 -1.10
CA GLN A 45 -0.90 0.87 -1.06
C GLN A 45 -0.49 1.28 -2.48
N TYR A 46 0.14 2.45 -2.65
CA TYR A 46 0.70 2.86 -3.93
C TYR A 46 1.80 1.90 -4.32
N LEU A 47 1.72 1.32 -5.52
CA LEU A 47 2.78 0.52 -6.11
C LEU A 47 3.68 1.43 -6.95
N LEU A 48 4.79 1.88 -6.36
CA LEU A 48 5.73 2.80 -6.99
C LEU A 48 6.50 2.10 -8.12
N SER A 49 7.04 0.90 -7.84
CA SER A 49 7.72 0.06 -8.81
C SER A 49 7.61 -1.41 -8.42
N ASN A 50 7.72 -2.30 -9.41
CA ASN A 50 7.98 -3.71 -9.16
C ASN A 50 9.22 -4.10 -9.95
N HIS A 51 10.02 -4.98 -9.38
CA HIS A 51 11.11 -5.63 -10.07
C HIS A 51 11.09 -7.12 -9.73
N ALA A 52 10.72 -7.93 -10.71
CA ALA A 52 10.40 -9.34 -10.53
C ALA A 52 9.35 -9.55 -9.41
N MET A 53 9.74 -10.17 -8.29
CA MET A 53 8.84 -10.45 -7.15
C MET A 53 9.00 -9.45 -6.00
N ARG A 54 9.80 -8.39 -6.19
CA ARG A 54 9.93 -7.30 -5.22
C ARG A 54 9.01 -6.15 -5.60
N LEU A 55 8.15 -5.76 -4.67
CA LEU A 55 7.28 -4.59 -4.80
C LEU A 55 7.87 -3.46 -3.95
N HIS A 56 7.86 -2.25 -4.50
CA HIS A 56 8.19 -1.02 -3.79
C HIS A 56 6.90 -0.22 -3.58
N LEU A 57 6.57 0.04 -2.32
CA LEU A 57 5.25 0.47 -1.91
C LEU A 57 5.31 1.76 -1.09
N GLN A 58 4.25 2.55 -1.18
CA GLN A 58 3.99 3.67 -0.27
C GLN A 58 2.59 3.59 0.33
N CYS A 59 2.49 3.81 1.64
CA CYS A 59 1.20 3.85 2.32
C CYS A 59 0.50 5.20 2.11
N PRO A 60 -0.75 5.25 1.61
CA PRO A 60 -1.47 6.52 1.47
C PRO A 60 -1.86 7.13 2.81
N SER A 61 -1.92 6.34 3.89
CA SER A 61 -2.35 6.81 5.21
C SER A 61 -1.22 7.39 6.08
N CYS A 62 0.02 6.94 5.91
CA CYS A 62 1.15 7.39 6.75
C CYS A 62 2.43 7.72 5.96
N ALA A 63 2.39 7.64 4.62
CA ALA A 63 3.52 7.86 3.72
C ALA A 63 4.74 6.95 3.92
N THR A 64 4.68 5.93 4.78
CA THR A 64 5.75 4.94 4.94
C THR A 64 6.07 4.28 3.60
N LEU A 65 7.36 4.24 3.28
CA LEU A 65 7.93 3.56 2.12
C LEU A 65 8.54 2.24 2.58
N TRP A 66 8.28 1.16 1.84
CA TRP A 66 8.94 -0.12 2.08
C TRP A 66 8.99 -0.96 0.81
N SER A 67 9.76 -2.04 0.90
CA SER A 67 9.82 -3.05 -0.16
C SER A 67 9.48 -4.41 0.41
N ILE A 68 8.79 -5.23 -0.36
CA ILE A 68 8.42 -6.58 0.03
C ILE A 68 8.66 -7.56 -1.10
N ASP A 69 9.16 -8.75 -0.76
CA ASP A 69 9.29 -9.85 -1.70
C ASP A 69 8.08 -10.78 -1.59
N THR A 70 7.33 -10.94 -2.67
CA THR A 70 6.08 -11.71 -2.69
C THR A 70 6.29 -13.22 -2.72
N ARG A 71 7.53 -13.74 -2.78
CA ARG A 71 7.77 -15.18 -2.63
C ARG A 71 7.74 -15.63 -1.17
N ASN A 72 7.98 -14.69 -0.26
CA ASN A 72 8.14 -14.94 1.17
C ASN A 72 6.94 -14.47 2.00
N HIS A 73 5.81 -14.15 1.35
CA HIS A 73 4.63 -13.56 1.97
C HIS A 73 3.35 -14.29 1.56
#